data_AF-A0A9W6XUW5-F1
#
_entry.id   AF-A0A9W6XUW5-F1
#
_cell.length_a   1.000
_cell.length_b   1.000
_cell.length_c   1.000
_cell.angle_alpha   90.00
_cell.angle_beta   90.00
_cell.angle_gamma   90.00
#
_symmetry.space_group_name_H-M   'P 1'
#
loop_
_entity.id
_entity.type
_entity.pdbx_description
1 polymer ?
#
loop_
_entity_poly.entity_id
_entity_poly.type
_entity_poly.pdbx_seq_one_letter_code
_entity_poly.pdbx_strand_id
1 'polypeptide(L)'
;MPLCQRQLEALDLQLLHDIFQASTQAQTAQTGAIEPLESYDLLEQCSAELKQRWAQLGLEAVSRGQVCALVLSGGQGTRLGFAGPKGMYDIGLPSEKSLFQLFAERLLALEALAADKFPTRPRGEIQIPFYVMTSKMNHETTIKYFREHSFFGLKETQMFFFPQGTLPCFTTDGKLILENAHKLATASDGNGGIYKALEYSGALAKLQARGVKYLHVFSVDNALCKAADPTFIGYCIDKQADCGNKVVWKASPDDCVGVLAKRNDRFCVVEYSEIDREMAERVDSRTGKLVFGAANICNHFYTLYVHPYRKGTSG
;
A
#
# COMPACT_ATOMS: atom_id res chain seq x y z
N MET A 1 22.61 7.47 -30.57
CA MET A 1 21.93 8.64 -29.98
C MET A 1 22.37 8.78 -28.54
N PRO A 2 22.78 9.97 -28.09
CA PRO A 2 23.15 10.20 -26.68
C PRO A 2 21.99 9.85 -25.75
N LEU A 3 22.28 9.27 -24.59
CA LEU A 3 21.29 8.81 -23.60
C LEU A 3 20.26 9.91 -23.24
N CYS A 4 20.71 11.18 -23.21
CA CYS A 4 19.92 12.35 -22.91
C CYS A 4 18.79 12.61 -23.94
N GLN A 5 19.05 12.40 -25.23
CA GLN A 5 18.06 12.67 -26.28
C GLN A 5 16.85 11.76 -26.15
N ARG A 6 17.07 10.44 -25.94
CA ARG A 6 15.97 9.49 -25.74
C ARG A 6 15.18 9.75 -24.47
N GLN A 7 15.85 10.20 -23.40
CA GLN A 7 15.15 10.57 -22.16
C GLN A 7 14.24 11.77 -22.37
N LEU A 8 14.71 12.79 -23.10
CA LEU A 8 13.92 14.00 -23.40
C LEU A 8 12.77 13.72 -24.37
N GLU A 9 13.00 12.92 -25.41
CA GLU A 9 11.96 12.52 -26.39
C GLU A 9 10.83 11.70 -25.74
N ALA A 10 11.11 10.99 -24.65
CA ALA A 10 10.11 10.22 -23.91
C ALA A 10 9.28 11.07 -22.92
N LEU A 11 9.60 12.36 -22.75
CA LEU A 11 8.85 13.24 -21.83
C LEU A 11 7.63 13.83 -22.52
N ASP A 12 6.50 13.72 -21.83
CA ASP A 12 5.34 14.57 -22.10
C ASP A 12 5.53 15.91 -21.36
N LEU A 13 6.12 16.89 -22.05
CA LEU A 13 6.42 18.20 -21.45
C LEU A 13 5.17 18.96 -21.03
N GLN A 14 4.03 18.77 -21.71
CA GLN A 14 2.77 19.41 -21.34
C GLN A 14 2.25 18.82 -20.04
N LEU A 15 2.21 17.49 -19.93
CA LEU A 15 1.82 16.82 -18.69
C LEU A 15 2.73 17.22 -17.51
N LEU A 16 4.04 17.31 -17.74
CA LEU A 16 4.99 17.73 -16.71
C LEU A 16 4.76 19.18 -16.27
N HIS A 17 4.46 20.07 -17.21
CA HIS A 17 4.08 21.45 -16.89
C HIS A 17 2.80 21.50 -16.06
N ASP A 18 1.77 20.75 -16.46
CA ASP A 18 0.49 20.70 -15.76
C ASP A 18 0.64 20.13 -14.35
N ILE A 19 1.44 19.07 -14.17
CA ILE A 19 1.79 18.52 -12.84
C ILE A 19 2.48 19.59 -11.99
N PHE A 20 3.47 20.31 -12.54
CA PHE A 20 4.19 21.34 -11.81
C PHE A 20 3.25 22.47 -11.39
N GLN A 21 2.45 23.00 -12.31
CA GLN A 21 1.48 24.06 -12.02
C GLN A 21 0.46 23.62 -10.97
N ALA A 22 -0.13 22.43 -11.12
CA ALA A 22 -1.08 21.89 -10.16
C ALA A 22 -0.43 21.73 -8.77
N SER A 23 0.80 21.21 -8.68
CA SER A 23 1.48 21.00 -7.39
C SER A 23 1.87 22.29 -6.67
N THR A 24 2.22 23.34 -7.41
CA THR A 24 2.61 24.64 -6.85
C THR A 24 1.40 25.49 -6.49
N GLN A 25 0.29 25.38 -7.24
CA GLN A 25 -0.97 26.05 -6.93
C GLN A 25 -1.76 25.32 -5.83
N ALA A 26 -1.61 24.00 -5.67
CA ALA A 26 -2.31 23.19 -4.69
C ALA A 26 -2.05 23.60 -3.23
N GLN A 27 -0.93 24.28 -2.92
CA GLN A 27 -0.69 24.86 -1.59
C GLN A 27 -1.77 25.86 -1.14
N THR A 28 -2.64 26.30 -2.05
CA THR A 28 -3.77 27.21 -1.75
C THR A 28 -5.16 26.58 -1.85
N ALA A 29 -5.28 25.29 -2.25
CA ALA A 29 -6.52 24.79 -2.88
C ALA A 29 -7.24 23.61 -2.20
N GLN A 30 -6.80 23.10 -1.05
CA GLN A 30 -7.62 22.14 -0.31
C GLN A 30 -8.65 22.86 0.56
N THR A 31 -9.67 23.39 -0.10
CA THR A 31 -10.81 24.04 0.51
C THR A 31 -11.85 23.01 0.94
N GLY A 32 -12.22 23.01 2.22
CA GLY A 32 -13.28 22.15 2.77
C GLY A 32 -13.05 21.84 4.23
N ALA A 33 -14.12 21.79 5.03
CA ALA A 33 -14.03 21.41 6.43
C ALA A 33 -13.50 19.97 6.55
N ILE A 34 -12.57 19.77 7.49
CA ILE A 34 -12.11 18.44 7.87
C ILE A 34 -13.08 17.90 8.92
N GLU A 35 -13.69 16.77 8.61
CA GLU A 35 -14.70 16.14 9.46
C GLU A 35 -14.20 14.78 9.95
N PRO A 36 -14.53 14.38 11.19
CA PRO A 36 -14.12 13.10 11.73
C PRO A 36 -14.81 11.93 11.04
N LEU A 37 -14.27 10.72 11.21
CA LEU A 37 -14.96 9.50 10.79
C LEU A 37 -16.17 9.22 11.68
N GLU A 38 -17.34 9.07 11.07
CA GLU A 38 -18.58 8.76 11.79
C GLU A 38 -18.80 7.26 11.97
N SER A 39 -18.18 6.43 11.11
CA SER A 39 -18.37 4.98 11.11
C SER A 39 -17.06 4.27 10.84
N TYR A 40 -16.66 3.42 11.78
CA TYR A 40 -15.52 2.51 11.73
C TYR A 40 -15.73 1.40 12.76
N ASP A 41 -15.13 0.23 12.53
CA ASP A 41 -15.16 -0.86 13.50
C ASP A 41 -13.81 -0.94 14.23
N LEU A 42 -13.84 -0.80 15.55
CA LEU A 42 -12.67 -1.03 16.39
C LEU A 42 -12.60 -2.51 16.77
N LEU A 43 -11.51 -3.18 16.40
CA LEU A 43 -11.33 -4.59 16.72
C LEU A 43 -11.48 -4.87 18.21
N GLU A 44 -10.98 -4.02 19.11
CA GLU A 44 -11.12 -4.22 20.56
C GLU A 44 -12.59 -4.24 21.05
N GLN A 45 -13.50 -3.58 20.32
CA GLN A 45 -14.92 -3.49 20.64
C GLN A 45 -15.75 -4.59 19.94
N CYS A 46 -15.16 -5.29 18.96
CA CYS A 46 -15.84 -6.36 18.24
C CYS A 46 -15.88 -7.66 19.06
N SER A 47 -17.00 -8.38 18.99
CA SER A 47 -17.16 -9.69 19.63
C SER A 47 -16.21 -10.74 19.05
N ALA A 48 -15.93 -11.79 19.84
CA ALA A 48 -15.05 -12.87 19.43
C ALA A 48 -15.60 -13.61 18.20
N GLU A 49 -16.93 -13.80 18.15
CA GLU A 49 -17.66 -14.44 17.06
C GLU A 49 -17.51 -13.65 15.77
N LEU A 50 -17.59 -12.32 15.84
CA LEU A 50 -17.47 -11.45 14.67
C LEU A 50 -16.03 -11.46 14.12
N LYS A 51 -15.03 -11.38 15.01
CA LYS A 51 -13.61 -11.53 14.64
C LYS A 51 -13.34 -12.89 13.98
N GLN A 52 -13.91 -13.95 14.53
CA GLN A 52 -13.76 -15.31 13.99
C GLN A 52 -14.44 -15.44 12.62
N ARG A 53 -15.64 -14.87 12.45
CA ARG A 53 -16.33 -14.81 11.15
C ARG A 53 -15.48 -14.12 10.09
N TRP A 54 -14.93 -12.95 10.40
CA TRP A 54 -14.06 -12.24 9.45
C TRP A 54 -12.79 -13.04 9.14
N ALA A 55 -12.12 -13.59 10.16
CA ALA A 55 -10.96 -14.45 9.93
C ALA A 55 -11.29 -15.66 9.04
N GLN A 56 -12.47 -16.26 9.20
CA GLN A 56 -12.94 -17.37 8.38
C GLN A 56 -13.20 -16.95 6.93
N LEU A 57 -13.91 -15.84 6.70
CA LEU A 57 -14.18 -15.31 5.36
C LEU A 57 -12.88 -14.97 4.61
N GLY A 58 -11.90 -14.36 5.29
CA GLY A 58 -10.61 -14.07 4.69
C GLY A 58 -9.79 -15.32 4.36
N LEU A 59 -9.74 -16.31 5.26
CA LEU A 59 -9.07 -17.58 5.00
C LEU A 59 -9.73 -18.37 3.87
N GLU A 60 -11.05 -18.31 3.75
CA GLU A 60 -11.78 -18.92 2.64
C GLU A 60 -11.46 -18.22 1.31
N ALA A 61 -11.35 -16.88 1.31
CA ALA A 61 -10.91 -16.15 0.13
C ALA A 61 -9.48 -16.55 -0.29
N VAL A 62 -8.59 -16.77 0.68
CA VAL A 62 -7.23 -17.29 0.44
C VAL A 62 -7.27 -18.70 -0.17
N SER A 63 -8.05 -19.63 0.40
CA SER A 63 -8.13 -21.02 -0.13
C SER A 63 -8.67 -21.06 -1.56
N ARG A 64 -9.55 -20.11 -1.91
CA ARG A 64 -10.10 -19.93 -3.27
C ARG A 64 -9.14 -19.22 -4.23
N GLY A 65 -7.94 -18.83 -3.81
CA GLY A 65 -6.95 -18.12 -4.64
C GLY A 65 -7.35 -16.69 -5.00
N GLN A 66 -8.22 -16.05 -4.20
CA GLN A 66 -8.81 -14.75 -4.51
C GLN A 66 -8.06 -13.55 -3.92
N VAL A 67 -7.01 -13.80 -3.12
CA VAL A 67 -6.28 -12.77 -2.37
C VAL A 67 -4.88 -12.62 -2.92
N CYS A 68 -4.44 -11.38 -3.14
CA CYS A 68 -3.05 -11.02 -3.43
C CYS A 68 -2.49 -10.12 -2.32
N ALA A 69 -1.25 -10.38 -1.92
CA ALA A 69 -0.46 -9.49 -1.10
C ALA A 69 0.40 -8.60 -2.00
N LEU A 70 0.35 -7.27 -1.83
CA LEU A 70 1.15 -6.33 -2.60
C LEU A 70 1.93 -5.41 -1.66
N VAL A 71 3.27 -5.51 -1.69
CA VAL A 71 4.13 -4.66 -0.87
C VAL A 71 4.66 -3.46 -1.68
N LEU A 72 4.52 -2.28 -1.08
CA LEU A 72 5.10 -1.02 -1.56
C LEU A 72 6.56 -0.94 -1.08
N SER A 73 7.50 -1.30 -1.95
CA SER A 73 8.95 -1.36 -1.65
C SER A 73 9.78 -0.47 -2.59
N GLY A 74 9.21 0.68 -2.97
CA GLY A 74 9.91 1.69 -3.78
C GLY A 74 11.00 2.45 -3.01
N GLY A 75 10.91 2.47 -1.68
CA GLY A 75 11.81 3.22 -0.80
C GLY A 75 13.17 2.55 -0.60
N GLN A 76 14.19 3.38 -0.45
CA GLN A 76 15.52 2.96 -0.01
C GLN A 76 15.63 2.99 1.52
N GLY A 77 16.51 2.16 2.08
CA GLY A 77 16.81 2.11 3.51
C GLY A 77 17.75 3.22 4.01
N THR A 78 17.98 4.29 3.25
CA THR A 78 19.02 5.30 3.54
C THR A 78 18.84 6.00 4.88
N ARG A 79 17.60 6.29 5.29
CA ARG A 79 17.30 6.85 6.63
C ARG A 79 17.66 5.91 7.79
N LEU A 80 17.78 4.61 7.52
CA LEU A 80 18.21 3.59 8.49
C LEU A 80 19.73 3.35 8.44
N GLY A 81 20.48 4.13 7.64
CA GLY A 81 21.91 3.87 7.41
C GLY A 81 22.19 2.65 6.55
N PHE A 82 21.18 2.09 5.86
CA PHE A 82 21.33 0.93 5.00
C PHE A 82 21.33 1.30 3.52
N ALA A 83 22.43 0.96 2.85
CA ALA A 83 22.64 1.22 1.42
C ALA A 83 21.96 0.16 0.54
N GLY A 84 20.67 -0.08 0.75
CA GLY A 84 19.91 -1.04 -0.02
C GLY A 84 18.39 -0.91 0.10
N PRO A 85 17.64 -1.75 -0.62
CA PRO A 85 16.18 -1.79 -0.56
C PRO A 85 15.71 -2.08 0.85
N LYS A 86 14.77 -1.29 1.39
CA LYS A 86 14.36 -1.38 2.81
C LYS A 86 13.86 -2.79 3.20
N GLY A 87 13.24 -3.52 2.29
CA GLY A 87 12.79 -4.89 2.55
C GLY A 87 13.90 -5.90 2.84
N MET A 88 15.15 -5.59 2.46
CA MET A 88 16.33 -6.42 2.75
C MET A 88 16.93 -6.13 4.13
N TYR A 89 16.41 -5.11 4.84
CA TYR A 89 16.96 -4.69 6.13
C TYR A 89 16.70 -5.76 7.20
N ASP A 90 17.75 -6.11 7.94
CA ASP A 90 17.66 -6.89 9.17
C ASP A 90 17.48 -5.93 10.36
N ILE A 91 16.40 -6.12 11.09
CA ILE A 91 16.05 -5.30 12.27
C ILE A 91 16.72 -5.81 13.57
N GLY A 92 17.61 -6.81 13.48
CA GLY A 92 18.36 -7.36 14.62
C GLY A 92 17.58 -8.40 15.42
N LEU A 93 16.69 -9.15 14.77
CA LEU A 93 16.04 -10.29 15.42
C LEU A 93 17.07 -11.43 15.60
N PRO A 94 16.91 -12.32 16.61
CA PRO A 94 17.81 -13.47 16.78
C PRO A 94 17.92 -14.40 15.56
N SER A 95 16.95 -14.35 14.65
CA SER A 95 16.96 -15.12 13.40
C SER A 95 17.61 -14.40 12.23
N GLU A 96 17.99 -13.12 12.39
CA GLU A 96 18.62 -12.26 11.36
C GLU A 96 17.79 -12.15 10.05
N LYS A 97 16.47 -12.33 10.16
CA LYS A 97 15.56 -12.35 9.02
C LYS A 97 15.29 -10.94 8.53
N SER A 98 15.39 -10.74 7.22
CA SER A 98 14.96 -9.50 6.59
C SER A 98 13.44 -9.32 6.61
N LEU A 99 12.97 -8.09 6.43
CA LEU A 99 11.53 -7.80 6.33
C LEU A 99 10.85 -8.60 5.22
N PHE A 100 11.49 -8.76 4.05
CA PHE A 100 10.97 -9.58 2.96
C PHE A 100 10.78 -11.04 3.36
N GLN A 101 11.74 -11.62 4.09
CA GLN A 101 11.62 -12.98 4.58
C GLN A 101 10.46 -13.12 5.58
N LEU A 102 10.31 -12.15 6.50
CA LEU A 102 9.19 -12.15 7.45
C LEU A 102 7.83 -12.10 6.75
N PHE A 103 7.69 -11.31 5.68
CA PHE A 103 6.44 -11.28 4.90
C PHE A 103 6.21 -12.59 4.15
N ALA A 104 7.23 -13.14 3.49
CA ALA A 104 7.12 -14.39 2.75
C ALA A 104 6.71 -15.58 3.66
N GLU A 105 7.34 -15.71 4.82
CA GLU A 105 7.00 -16.77 5.77
C GLU A 105 5.59 -16.63 6.37
N ARG A 106 5.11 -15.40 6.56
CA ARG A 106 3.70 -15.14 6.94
C ARG A 106 2.72 -15.61 5.87
N LEU A 107 3.04 -15.40 4.59
CA LEU A 107 2.22 -15.87 3.48
C LEU A 107 2.21 -17.40 3.41
N LEU A 108 3.36 -18.06 3.52
CA LEU A 108 3.44 -19.53 3.58
C LEU A 108 2.64 -20.12 4.74
N ALA A 109 2.73 -19.52 5.93
CA ALA A 109 1.94 -19.93 7.08
C ALA A 109 0.44 -19.77 6.81
N LEU A 110 0.03 -18.68 6.15
CA LEU A 110 -1.36 -18.43 5.82
C LEU A 110 -1.91 -19.40 4.75
N GLU A 111 -1.11 -19.72 3.74
CA GLU A 111 -1.43 -20.75 2.74
C GLU A 111 -1.68 -22.11 3.39
N ALA A 112 -0.80 -22.52 4.32
CA ALA A 112 -0.95 -23.76 5.09
C ALA A 112 -2.23 -23.75 5.94
N LEU A 113 -2.49 -22.67 6.69
CA LEU A 113 -3.69 -22.53 7.51
C LEU A 113 -4.98 -22.56 6.68
N ALA A 114 -4.98 -21.93 5.50
CA ALA A 114 -6.10 -21.94 4.58
C ALA A 114 -6.33 -23.35 4.00
N ALA A 115 -5.27 -24.06 3.64
CA ALA A 115 -5.35 -25.44 3.15
C ALA A 115 -5.90 -26.42 4.19
N ASP A 116 -5.44 -26.31 5.44
CA ASP A 116 -5.85 -27.20 6.53
C ASP A 116 -7.31 -26.92 6.93
N LYS A 117 -7.74 -25.64 6.92
CA LYS A 117 -9.11 -25.25 7.28
C LYS A 117 -10.12 -25.46 6.16
N PHE A 118 -9.70 -25.31 4.91
CA PHE A 118 -10.55 -25.43 3.72
C PHE A 118 -9.87 -26.37 2.70
N PRO A 119 -10.01 -27.69 2.86
CA PRO A 119 -9.40 -28.69 1.97
C PRO A 119 -10.16 -28.81 0.63
N THR A 120 -10.47 -27.67 0.01
CA THR A 120 -11.20 -27.59 -1.27
C THR A 120 -10.28 -27.73 -2.48
N ARG A 121 -8.96 -27.59 -2.28
CA ARG A 121 -7.93 -27.66 -3.32
C ARG A 121 -6.68 -28.34 -2.75
N PRO A 122 -5.83 -28.97 -3.58
CA PRO A 122 -4.55 -29.50 -3.11
C PRO A 122 -3.73 -28.41 -2.42
N ARG A 123 -3.09 -28.74 -1.29
CA ARG A 123 -2.31 -27.78 -0.48
C ARG A 123 -1.29 -26.99 -1.31
N GLY A 124 -0.65 -27.65 -2.28
CA GLY A 124 0.32 -27.00 -3.18
C GLY A 124 -0.28 -26.01 -4.19
N GLU A 125 -1.60 -25.96 -4.35
CA GLU A 125 -2.29 -25.04 -5.26
C GLU A 125 -2.87 -23.79 -4.57
N ILE A 126 -2.96 -23.81 -3.23
CA ILE A 126 -3.36 -22.65 -2.45
C ILE A 126 -2.14 -21.75 -2.33
N GLN A 127 -2.08 -20.75 -3.19
CA GLN A 127 -0.97 -19.81 -3.30
C GLN A 127 -1.50 -18.38 -3.24
N ILE A 128 -0.86 -17.54 -2.43
CA ILE A 128 -1.14 -16.11 -2.37
C ILE A 128 -0.14 -15.41 -3.30
N PRO A 129 -0.57 -14.82 -4.43
CA PRO A 129 0.33 -14.04 -5.25
C PRO A 129 0.95 -12.91 -4.43
N PHE A 130 2.29 -12.81 -4.45
CA PHE A 130 3.04 -11.79 -3.75
C PHE A 130 3.67 -10.83 -4.73
N TYR A 131 3.09 -9.64 -4.81
CA TYR A 131 3.46 -8.60 -5.75
C TYR A 131 4.35 -7.59 -5.03
N VAL A 132 5.52 -7.31 -5.60
CA VAL A 132 6.53 -6.43 -5.00
C VAL A 132 6.71 -5.23 -5.92
N MET A 133 6.13 -4.10 -5.52
CA MET A 133 6.33 -2.84 -6.22
C MET A 133 7.67 -2.24 -5.79
N THR A 134 8.59 -2.07 -6.73
CA THR A 134 9.92 -1.49 -6.47
C THR A 134 10.01 -0.07 -7.05
N SER A 135 11.17 0.58 -6.93
CA SER A 135 11.57 1.68 -7.80
C SER A 135 12.47 1.14 -8.92
N LYS A 136 12.76 1.95 -9.94
CA LYS A 136 13.76 1.60 -10.95
C LYS A 136 15.15 1.36 -10.32
N MET A 137 15.47 2.06 -9.24
CA MET A 137 16.79 2.01 -8.59
C MET A 137 17.03 0.70 -7.83
N ASN A 138 16.01 0.13 -7.17
CA ASN A 138 16.16 -1.10 -6.37
C ASN A 138 15.58 -2.35 -7.04
N HIS A 139 15.05 -2.26 -8.26
CA HIS A 139 14.35 -3.37 -8.91
C HIS A 139 15.21 -4.63 -9.03
N GLU A 140 16.35 -4.53 -9.71
CA GLU A 140 17.24 -5.67 -9.96
C GLU A 140 17.83 -6.24 -8.67
N THR A 141 18.24 -5.37 -7.74
CA THR A 141 18.75 -5.79 -6.43
C THR A 141 17.71 -6.58 -5.64
N THR A 142 16.45 -6.14 -5.69
CA THR A 142 15.35 -6.84 -4.99
C THR A 142 15.09 -8.20 -5.62
N ILE A 143 15.00 -8.29 -6.96
CA ILE A 143 14.79 -9.57 -7.66
C ILE A 143 15.93 -10.55 -7.35
N LYS A 144 17.18 -10.07 -7.45
CA LYS A 144 18.37 -10.86 -7.16
C LYS A 144 18.33 -11.42 -5.73
N TYR A 145 18.02 -10.58 -4.75
CA TYR A 145 17.93 -10.98 -3.36
C TYR A 145 16.91 -12.11 -3.13
N PHE A 146 15.71 -12.00 -3.70
CA PHE A 146 14.71 -13.06 -3.62
C PHE A 146 15.20 -14.36 -4.28
N ARG A 147 15.84 -14.29 -5.45
CA ARG A 147 16.38 -15.48 -6.14
C ARG A 147 17.48 -16.17 -5.33
N GLU A 148 18.42 -15.41 -4.77
CA GLU A 148 19.52 -15.92 -3.94
C GLU A 148 19.01 -16.67 -2.70
N HIS A 149 17.84 -16.27 -2.19
CA HIS A 149 17.19 -16.91 -1.03
C HIS A 149 16.09 -17.89 -1.44
N SER A 150 16.09 -18.37 -2.70
CA SER A 150 15.08 -19.32 -3.21
C SER A 150 13.64 -18.86 -2.92
N PHE A 151 13.39 -17.57 -3.11
CA PHE A 151 12.13 -16.86 -2.84
C PHE A 151 11.57 -17.08 -1.43
N PHE A 152 12.44 -17.40 -0.45
CA PHE A 152 12.08 -17.70 0.94
C PHE A 152 11.06 -18.85 1.06
N GLY A 153 11.09 -19.79 0.12
CA GLY A 153 10.18 -20.94 0.07
C GLY A 153 8.88 -20.69 -0.71
N LEU A 154 8.59 -19.45 -1.11
CA LEU A 154 7.52 -19.15 -2.05
C LEU A 154 7.87 -19.75 -3.42
N LYS A 155 6.88 -20.24 -4.16
CA LYS A 155 7.05 -20.63 -5.57
C LYS A 155 7.32 -19.40 -6.43
N GLU A 156 8.29 -19.46 -7.34
CA GLU A 156 8.56 -18.35 -8.25
C GLU A 156 7.30 -17.90 -9.03
N THR A 157 6.42 -18.83 -9.38
CA THR A 157 5.14 -18.53 -10.06
C THR A 157 4.21 -17.64 -9.25
N GLN A 158 4.35 -17.55 -7.93
CA GLN A 158 3.52 -16.67 -7.10
C GLN A 158 4.05 -15.23 -7.02
N MET A 159 5.32 -15.02 -7.38
CA MET A 159 5.98 -13.72 -7.31
C MET A 159 5.74 -12.88 -8.56
N PHE A 160 5.56 -11.58 -8.38
CA PHE A 160 5.59 -10.61 -9.47
C PHE A 160 6.27 -9.32 -9.03
N PHE A 161 7.36 -8.96 -9.68
CA PHE A 161 8.11 -7.74 -9.40
C PHE A 161 7.82 -6.72 -10.48
N PHE A 162 7.55 -5.47 -10.10
CA PHE A 162 7.35 -4.40 -11.07
C PHE A 162 7.84 -3.06 -10.49
N PRO A 163 8.56 -2.24 -11.28
CA PRO A 163 8.97 -0.92 -10.83
C PRO A 163 7.80 0.07 -10.96
N GLN A 164 7.69 0.99 -10.02
CA GLN A 164 6.86 2.20 -10.18
C GLN A 164 7.50 3.19 -11.17
N GLY A 165 6.73 4.21 -11.52
CA GLY A 165 7.18 5.28 -12.39
C GLY A 165 8.23 6.18 -11.74
N THR A 166 8.66 7.16 -12.52
CA THR A 166 9.58 8.21 -12.07
C THR A 166 9.14 9.52 -12.66
N LEU A 167 9.23 10.60 -11.88
CA LEU A 167 9.05 11.96 -12.35
C LEU A 167 10.41 12.69 -12.38
N PRO A 168 10.66 13.55 -13.38
CA PRO A 168 11.77 14.48 -13.33
C PRO A 168 11.68 15.40 -12.11
N CYS A 169 12.83 15.78 -11.57
CA CYS A 169 12.93 16.78 -10.51
C CYS A 169 12.85 18.18 -11.11
N PHE A 170 12.18 19.09 -10.42
CA PHE A 170 12.01 20.49 -10.82
C PHE A 170 12.71 21.43 -9.86
N THR A 171 13.23 22.53 -10.39
CA THR A 171 13.55 23.72 -9.61
C THR A 171 12.27 24.42 -9.16
N THR A 172 12.37 25.36 -8.22
CA THR A 172 11.22 26.13 -7.72
C THR A 172 10.56 27.00 -8.79
N ASP A 173 11.27 27.35 -9.87
CA ASP A 173 10.76 28.06 -11.04
C ASP A 173 10.30 27.11 -12.18
N GLY A 174 10.21 25.80 -11.93
CA GLY A 174 9.61 24.83 -12.86
C GLY A 174 10.53 24.31 -13.96
N LYS A 175 11.85 24.50 -13.83
CA LYS A 175 12.83 23.95 -14.78
C LYS A 175 13.23 22.54 -14.38
N LEU A 176 13.47 21.69 -15.38
CA LEU A 176 13.98 20.34 -15.15
C LEU A 176 15.42 20.38 -14.60
N ILE A 177 15.67 19.60 -13.55
CA ILE A 177 17.00 19.47 -12.95
C ILE A 177 17.78 18.36 -13.68
N LEU A 178 19.03 18.66 -14.03
CA LEU A 178 19.98 17.67 -14.53
C LEU A 178 20.79 17.10 -13.37
N GLU A 179 20.88 15.76 -13.30
CA GLU A 179 21.78 15.06 -12.38
C GLU A 179 23.24 15.24 -12.81
N ASN A 180 23.47 15.25 -14.13
CA ASN A 180 24.73 15.60 -14.78
C ASN A 180 24.46 16.05 -16.22
N ALA A 181 25.51 16.44 -16.96
CA ALA A 181 25.40 16.99 -18.32
C ALA A 181 24.63 16.12 -19.34
N HIS A 182 24.37 14.84 -19.04
CA HIS A 182 23.74 13.89 -19.95
C HIS A 182 22.54 13.14 -19.35
N LYS A 183 22.09 13.50 -18.14
CA LYS A 183 21.05 12.75 -17.42
C LYS A 183 20.16 13.68 -16.60
N LEU A 184 18.84 13.52 -16.76
CA LEU A 184 17.85 14.17 -15.91
C LEU A 184 17.87 13.58 -14.50
N ALA A 185 17.79 14.46 -13.50
CA ALA A 185 17.49 14.05 -12.15
C ALA A 185 16.02 13.60 -12.10
N THR A 186 15.79 12.39 -11.59
CA THR A 186 14.44 11.81 -11.44
C THR A 186 14.26 11.23 -10.06
N ALA A 187 13.06 11.33 -9.52
CA ALA A 187 12.64 10.65 -8.30
C ALA A 187 11.49 9.69 -8.60
N SER A 188 11.26 8.71 -7.71
CA SER A 188 10.06 7.89 -7.77
C SER A 188 8.80 8.76 -7.68
N ASP A 189 7.73 8.39 -8.37
CA ASP A 189 6.47 9.15 -8.46
C ASP A 189 5.55 8.98 -7.23
N GLY A 190 6.12 8.52 -6.10
CA GLY A 190 5.41 8.26 -4.85
C GLY A 190 4.69 6.92 -4.83
N ASN A 191 4.21 6.51 -3.65
CA ASN A 191 3.44 5.26 -3.50
C ASN A 191 2.13 5.27 -4.29
N GLY A 192 1.54 6.46 -4.53
CA GLY A 192 0.39 6.65 -5.42
C GLY A 192 0.66 6.28 -6.89
N GLY A 193 1.92 6.13 -7.30
CA GLY A 193 2.29 5.57 -8.61
C GLY A 193 1.86 4.12 -8.81
N ILE A 194 1.43 3.41 -7.75
CA ILE A 194 0.95 2.03 -7.81
C ILE A 194 -0.11 1.79 -8.89
N TYR A 195 -1.07 2.70 -9.07
CA TYR A 195 -2.18 2.48 -9.99
C TYR A 195 -1.71 2.40 -11.44
N LYS A 196 -0.90 3.38 -11.86
CA LYS A 196 -0.27 3.39 -13.19
C LYS A 196 0.71 2.24 -13.35
N ALA A 197 1.51 1.96 -12.32
CA ALA A 197 2.50 0.88 -12.35
C ALA A 197 1.85 -0.50 -12.50
N LEU A 198 0.69 -0.73 -11.89
CA LEU A 198 -0.08 -1.98 -12.04
C LEU A 198 -0.56 -2.19 -13.48
N GLU A 199 -1.01 -1.13 -14.14
CA GLU A 199 -1.46 -1.17 -15.54
C GLU A 199 -0.30 -1.40 -16.51
N TYR A 200 0.70 -0.51 -16.52
CA TYR A 200 1.78 -0.56 -17.50
C TYR A 200 2.71 -1.77 -17.36
N SER A 201 2.85 -2.33 -16.15
CA SER A 201 3.65 -3.56 -15.95
C SER A 201 2.93 -4.85 -16.36
N GLY A 202 1.63 -4.78 -16.66
CA GLY A 202 0.78 -5.95 -16.86
C GLY A 202 0.48 -6.73 -15.57
N ALA A 203 0.86 -6.20 -14.40
CA ALA A 203 0.53 -6.77 -13.09
C ALA A 203 -1.00 -6.93 -12.93
N LEU A 204 -1.76 -5.89 -13.30
CA LEU A 204 -3.22 -5.90 -13.22
C LEU A 204 -3.83 -7.04 -14.05
N ALA A 205 -3.40 -7.18 -15.31
CA ALA A 205 -3.88 -8.24 -16.19
C ALA A 205 -3.53 -9.64 -15.66
N LYS A 206 -2.34 -9.82 -15.05
CA LYS A 206 -1.95 -11.09 -14.43
C LYS A 206 -2.77 -11.42 -13.19
N LEU A 207 -3.13 -10.44 -12.37
CA LEU A 207 -4.03 -10.64 -11.22
C LEU A 207 -5.43 -11.06 -11.71
N GLN A 208 -5.94 -10.40 -12.75
CA GLN A 208 -7.24 -10.73 -13.35
C GLN A 208 -7.25 -12.15 -13.93
N ALA A 209 -6.22 -12.53 -14.69
CA ALA A 209 -6.09 -13.87 -15.26
C ALA A 209 -5.99 -14.98 -14.21
N ARG A 210 -5.49 -14.67 -13.00
CA ARG A 210 -5.43 -15.60 -11.87
C ARG A 210 -6.73 -15.71 -11.08
N GLY A 211 -7.73 -14.89 -11.38
CA GLY A 211 -8.99 -14.83 -10.63
C GLY A 211 -8.87 -14.16 -9.26
N VAL A 212 -7.81 -13.36 -9.05
CA VAL A 212 -7.70 -12.53 -7.84
C VAL A 212 -8.86 -11.55 -7.80
N LYS A 213 -9.44 -11.38 -6.61
CA LYS A 213 -10.53 -10.42 -6.35
C LYS A 213 -10.13 -9.34 -5.37
N TYR A 214 -9.19 -9.62 -4.47
CA TYR A 214 -8.86 -8.78 -3.33
C TYR A 214 -7.35 -8.54 -3.26
N LEU A 215 -6.96 -7.28 -3.15
CA LEU A 215 -5.57 -6.87 -2.97
C LEU A 215 -5.41 -6.33 -1.56
N HIS A 216 -4.46 -6.87 -0.80
CA HIS A 216 -3.95 -6.26 0.41
C HIS A 216 -2.65 -5.53 0.07
N VAL A 217 -2.72 -4.20 0.00
CA VAL A 217 -1.59 -3.31 -0.28
C VAL A 217 -1.00 -2.79 1.02
N PHE A 218 0.29 -2.99 1.26
CA PHE A 218 0.94 -2.55 2.49
C PHE A 218 2.35 -1.99 2.27
N SER A 219 2.81 -1.14 3.18
CA SER A 219 4.18 -0.62 3.16
C SER A 219 5.22 -1.62 3.67
N VAL A 220 6.41 -1.64 3.04
CA VAL A 220 7.52 -2.53 3.41
C VAL A 220 8.08 -2.27 4.82
N ASP A 221 7.88 -1.07 5.36
CA ASP A 221 8.50 -0.63 6.62
C ASP A 221 7.85 -1.16 7.88
N ASN A 222 6.63 -1.68 7.79
CA ASN A 222 5.93 -2.25 8.93
C ASN A 222 6.35 -3.72 9.12
N ALA A 223 7.38 -3.94 9.94
CA ALA A 223 7.85 -5.27 10.32
C ALA A 223 6.75 -6.15 10.96
N LEU A 224 5.72 -5.55 11.55
CA LEU A 224 4.59 -6.25 12.17
C LEU A 224 3.40 -6.46 11.22
N CYS A 225 3.51 -6.04 9.95
CA CYS A 225 2.42 -6.17 9.00
C CYS A 225 1.99 -7.64 8.84
N LYS A 226 0.71 -7.90 9.12
CA LYS A 226 0.07 -9.18 8.83
C LYS A 226 -0.23 -9.24 7.32
N ALA A 227 0.76 -9.64 6.53
CA ALA A 227 0.60 -9.79 5.08
C ALA A 227 -0.60 -10.70 4.77
N ALA A 228 -1.45 -10.28 3.83
CA ALA A 228 -2.74 -10.90 3.54
C ALA A 228 -3.64 -11.20 4.79
N ASP A 229 -3.67 -10.32 5.80
CA ASP A 229 -4.43 -10.55 7.04
C ASP A 229 -5.89 -10.98 6.81
N PRO A 230 -6.26 -12.23 7.15
CA PRO A 230 -7.59 -12.76 6.84
C PRO A 230 -8.69 -12.03 7.61
N THR A 231 -8.43 -11.53 8.82
CA THR A 231 -9.43 -10.76 9.57
C THR A 231 -9.77 -9.45 8.86
N PHE A 232 -8.77 -8.72 8.35
CA PHE A 232 -8.98 -7.47 7.63
C PHE A 232 -9.62 -7.68 6.25
N ILE A 233 -9.17 -8.69 5.52
CA ILE A 233 -9.76 -9.06 4.23
C ILE A 233 -11.22 -9.48 4.43
N GLY A 234 -11.49 -10.37 5.38
CA GLY A 234 -12.85 -10.83 5.66
C GLY A 234 -13.76 -9.74 6.19
N TYR A 235 -13.23 -8.78 6.96
CA TYR A 235 -13.95 -7.56 7.34
C TYR A 235 -14.43 -6.79 6.11
N CYS A 236 -13.53 -6.50 5.17
CA CYS A 236 -13.86 -5.76 3.96
C CYS A 236 -14.84 -6.53 3.06
N ILE A 237 -14.69 -7.86 2.96
CA ILE A 237 -15.61 -8.73 2.22
C ILE A 237 -17.01 -8.70 2.85
N ASP A 238 -17.12 -8.85 4.17
CA ASP A 238 -18.39 -8.87 4.90
C ASP A 238 -19.13 -7.52 4.78
N LYS A 239 -18.38 -6.41 4.75
CA LYS A 239 -18.90 -5.06 4.51
C LYS A 239 -19.17 -4.74 3.04
N GLN A 240 -18.82 -5.64 2.11
CA GLN A 240 -18.89 -5.41 0.67
C GLN A 240 -18.14 -4.14 0.23
N ALA A 241 -17.00 -3.86 0.86
CA ALA A 241 -16.20 -2.68 0.60
C ALA A 241 -15.44 -2.82 -0.72
N ASP A 242 -15.34 -1.74 -1.48
CA ASP A 242 -14.47 -1.61 -2.65
C ASP A 242 -13.04 -1.21 -2.26
N CYS A 243 -12.92 -0.40 -1.20
CA CYS A 243 -11.69 0.04 -0.56
C CYS A 243 -11.81 -0.07 0.97
N GLY A 244 -10.73 -0.49 1.63
CA GLY A 244 -10.64 -0.49 3.10
C GLY A 244 -9.30 0.06 3.56
N ASN A 245 -9.27 0.74 4.71
CA ASN A 245 -8.03 1.21 5.33
C ASN A 245 -7.94 0.68 6.75
N LYS A 246 -6.81 0.02 7.06
CA LYS A 246 -6.49 -0.44 8.40
C LYS A 246 -5.69 0.64 9.12
N VAL A 247 -6.16 0.99 10.31
CA VAL A 247 -5.58 2.03 11.16
C VAL A 247 -5.11 1.48 12.49
N VAL A 248 -4.28 2.27 13.16
CA VAL A 248 -4.11 2.20 14.62
C VAL A 248 -4.63 3.50 15.22
N TRP A 249 -5.06 3.47 16.47
CA TRP A 249 -5.47 4.71 17.12
C TRP A 249 -4.22 5.47 17.60
N LYS A 250 -4.13 6.77 17.30
CA LYS A 250 -3.08 7.66 17.82
C LYS A 250 -3.05 7.59 19.34
N ALA A 251 -1.85 7.54 19.90
CA ALA A 251 -1.65 7.55 21.35
C ALA A 251 -1.55 8.97 21.88
N SER A 252 -1.01 9.90 21.08
CA SER A 252 -0.85 11.31 21.41
C SER A 252 -1.32 12.23 20.28
N PRO A 253 -1.86 13.42 20.59
CA PRO A 253 -2.05 14.50 19.60
C PRO A 253 -0.78 14.78 18.77
N ASP A 254 0.40 14.66 19.39
CA ASP A 254 1.70 14.98 18.81
C ASP A 254 2.22 13.93 17.79
N ASP A 255 1.57 12.77 17.69
CA ASP A 255 1.97 11.73 16.74
C ASP A 255 1.85 12.30 15.30
N CYS A 256 3.00 12.46 14.62
CA CYS A 256 3.12 13.03 13.27
C CYS A 256 2.76 12.00 12.19
N VAL A 257 1.48 11.62 12.15
CA VAL A 257 0.93 10.64 11.22
C VAL A 257 -0.33 11.17 10.56
N GLY A 258 -0.51 10.88 9.28
CA GLY A 258 -1.76 11.16 8.59
C GLY A 258 -2.91 10.35 9.21
N VAL A 259 -4.10 10.95 9.28
CA VAL A 259 -5.29 10.32 9.86
C VAL A 259 -6.39 10.23 8.83
N LEU A 260 -7.23 9.19 8.91
CA LEU A 260 -8.45 9.16 8.11
C LEU A 260 -9.47 10.15 8.66
N ALA A 261 -10.05 10.88 7.73
CA ALA A 261 -11.10 11.87 7.96
C ALA A 261 -12.01 11.93 6.72
N LYS A 262 -12.98 12.83 6.75
CA LYS A 262 -13.75 13.25 5.59
C LYS A 262 -13.39 14.69 5.22
N ARG A 263 -13.41 14.98 3.92
CA ARG A 263 -13.41 16.33 3.37
C ARG A 263 -14.42 16.36 2.23
N ASN A 264 -15.41 17.25 2.33
CA ASN A 264 -16.51 17.35 1.37
C ASN A 264 -17.23 16.00 1.15
N ASP A 265 -17.64 15.35 2.25
CA ASP A 265 -18.29 14.02 2.28
C ASP A 265 -17.49 12.84 1.69
N ARG A 266 -16.21 13.05 1.36
CA ARG A 266 -15.33 12.01 0.82
C ARG A 266 -14.26 11.63 1.82
N PHE A 267 -14.04 10.33 1.98
CA PHE A 267 -12.95 9.82 2.81
C PHE A 267 -11.59 10.22 2.22
N CYS A 268 -10.71 10.72 3.08
CA CYS A 268 -9.34 11.06 2.73
C CYS A 268 -8.40 10.76 3.90
N VAL A 269 -7.11 10.65 3.59
CA VAL A 269 -6.06 10.76 4.61
C VAL A 269 -5.66 12.23 4.65
N VAL A 270 -5.79 12.84 5.82
CA VAL A 270 -5.36 14.22 6.07
C VAL A 270 -3.98 14.13 6.72
N GLU A 271 -2.98 14.79 6.13
CA GLU A 271 -1.63 14.81 6.68
C GLU A 271 -1.58 15.63 7.96
N TYR A 272 -0.65 15.29 8.87
CA TYR A 272 -0.53 15.96 10.16
C TYR A 272 -0.24 17.47 10.04
N SER A 273 0.35 17.91 8.93
CA SER A 273 0.59 19.33 8.64
C SER A 273 -0.67 20.12 8.27
N GLU A 274 -1.78 19.44 7.99
CA GLU A 274 -3.08 20.05 7.66
C GLU A 274 -4.04 20.07 8.85
N ILE A 275 -3.66 19.49 9.99
CA ILE A 275 -4.48 19.42 11.20
C ILE A 275 -3.95 20.45 12.19
N ASP A 276 -4.81 21.40 12.59
CA ASP A 276 -4.46 22.35 13.63
C ASP A 276 -4.42 21.71 15.02
N ARG A 277 -3.88 22.45 15.98
CA ARG A 277 -3.71 21.96 17.36
C ARG A 277 -5.05 21.63 18.04
N GLU A 278 -6.09 22.42 17.78
CA GLU A 278 -7.41 22.21 18.38
C GLU A 278 -8.02 20.89 17.89
N MET A 279 -7.95 20.62 16.59
CA MET A 279 -8.37 19.36 16.01
C MET A 279 -7.53 18.18 16.53
N ALA A 280 -6.21 18.34 16.60
CA ALA A 280 -5.30 17.28 17.06
C ALA A 280 -5.55 16.89 18.53
N GLU A 281 -5.88 17.85 19.39
CA GLU A 281 -6.14 17.66 20.82
C GLU A 281 -7.61 17.29 21.12
N ARG A 282 -8.51 17.33 20.12
CA ARG A 282 -9.94 17.06 20.33
C ARG A 282 -10.19 15.62 20.77
N VAL A 283 -10.86 15.45 21.91
CA VAL A 283 -11.21 14.15 22.50
C VAL A 283 -12.72 13.93 22.46
N ASP A 284 -13.15 12.71 22.14
CA ASP A 284 -14.52 12.26 22.30
C ASP A 284 -14.81 12.02 23.78
N SER A 285 -15.74 12.80 24.35
CA SER A 285 -16.11 12.74 25.76
C SER A 285 -16.69 11.40 26.20
N ARG A 286 -17.21 10.58 25.27
CA ARG A 286 -17.78 9.26 25.58
C ARG A 286 -16.72 8.17 25.68
N THR A 287 -15.72 8.24 24.81
CA THR A 287 -14.69 7.19 24.68
C THR A 287 -13.35 7.56 25.31
N GLY A 288 -13.12 8.86 25.57
CA GLY A 288 -11.84 9.38 26.04
C GLY A 288 -10.75 9.34 24.97
N LYS A 289 -11.10 9.05 23.72
CA LYS A 289 -10.16 8.91 22.60
C LYS A 289 -10.09 10.16 21.74
N LEU A 290 -8.96 10.37 21.07
CA LEU A 290 -8.83 11.43 20.07
C LEU A 290 -9.86 11.27 18.95
N VAL A 291 -10.58 12.33 18.64
CA VAL A 291 -11.59 12.37 17.56
C VAL A 291 -10.93 12.11 16.21
N PHE A 292 -9.78 12.75 15.96
CA PHE A 292 -8.94 12.51 14.79
C PHE A 292 -7.82 11.51 15.14
N GLY A 293 -8.21 10.34 15.63
CA GLY A 293 -7.27 9.31 16.10
C GLY A 293 -6.95 8.19 15.12
N ALA A 294 -7.67 8.07 14.00
CA ALA A 294 -7.52 6.96 13.06
C ALA A 294 -6.25 7.07 12.20
N ALA A 295 -5.08 6.76 12.78
CA ALA A 295 -3.78 6.88 12.12
C ALA A 295 -3.63 5.87 10.98
N ASN A 296 -3.33 6.39 9.79
CA ASN A 296 -3.04 5.59 8.61
C ASN A 296 -1.68 4.88 8.78
N ILE A 297 -1.68 3.55 8.73
CA ILE A 297 -0.46 2.73 8.76
C ILE A 297 -0.10 2.16 7.38
N CYS A 298 -0.63 2.77 6.32
CA CYS A 298 -0.40 2.37 4.93
C CYS A 298 -0.71 0.88 4.71
N ASN A 299 -1.87 0.42 5.18
CA ASN A 299 -2.40 -0.93 4.99
C ASN A 299 -3.81 -0.81 4.41
N HIS A 300 -3.96 -1.16 3.13
CA HIS A 300 -5.18 -0.92 2.37
C HIS A 300 -5.69 -2.21 1.74
N PHE A 301 -7.01 -2.32 1.66
CA PHE A 301 -7.71 -3.34 0.92
C PHE A 301 -8.29 -2.72 -0.34
N TYR A 302 -8.22 -3.42 -1.45
CA TYR A 302 -8.91 -3.04 -2.69
C TYR A 302 -9.57 -4.25 -3.33
N THR A 303 -10.74 -4.05 -3.92
CA THR A 303 -11.30 -4.99 -4.89
C THR A 303 -10.64 -4.77 -6.26
N LEU A 304 -10.36 -5.86 -6.98
CA LEU A 304 -9.78 -5.78 -8.33
C LEU A 304 -10.80 -5.33 -9.38
N TYR A 305 -12.08 -5.60 -9.13
CA TYR A 305 -13.20 -5.18 -9.96
C TYR A 305 -14.04 -4.21 -9.14
N VAL A 306 -14.01 -2.94 -9.53
CA VAL A 306 -15.03 -2.00 -9.09
C VAL A 306 -16.33 -2.48 -9.72
N HIS A 307 -17.33 -2.82 -8.92
CA HIS A 307 -18.66 -3.09 -9.44
C HIS A 307 -19.07 -1.91 -10.33
N PRO A 308 -19.36 -2.10 -11.64
CA PRO A 308 -19.91 -1.03 -12.44
C PRO A 308 -21.26 -0.63 -11.80
N TYR A 309 -21.36 0.63 -11.36
CA TYR A 309 -22.55 1.31 -10.84
C TYR A 309 -23.02 0.99 -9.41
N ARG A 310 -22.72 1.91 -8.48
CA ARG A 310 -23.77 2.48 -7.61
C ARG A 310 -24.07 3.89 -8.12
N LYS A 311 -24.95 4.00 -9.12
CA LYS A 311 -25.71 5.25 -9.30
C LYS A 311 -26.46 5.44 -7.99
N GLY A 312 -26.19 6.56 -7.30
CA GLY A 312 -26.95 6.93 -6.13
C GLY A 312 -28.44 6.84 -6.46
N THR A 313 -29.15 6.03 -5.71
CA THR A 313 -30.60 6.21 -5.57
C THR A 313 -30.76 7.52 -4.81
N SER A 314 -30.91 8.62 -5.55
CA SER A 314 -31.60 9.80 -5.08
C SER A 314 -33.02 9.38 -4.74
N GLY A 315 -33.28 9.22 -3.44
CA GLY A 315 -34.60 9.19 -2.83
C GLY A 315 -34.69 10.36 -1.87
#